data_AF-A0A0H2MXF2-F1
#
_entry.id   AF-A0A0H2MXF2-F1
#
_cell.length_a   1.000
_cell.length_b   1.000
_cell.length_c   1.000
_cell.angle_alpha   90.00
_cell.angle_beta   90.00
_cell.angle_gamma   90.00
#
_symmetry.space_group_name_H-M   'P 1'
#
loop_
_entity.id
_entity.type
_entity.pdbx_description
1 polymer ?
#
loop_
_entity_poly.entity_id
_entity_poly.type
_entity_poly.pdbx_seq_one_letter_code
_entity_poly.pdbx_strand_id
1 'polypeptide(L)'
;NLEYWTHLLSTRALINRIDTLAYESGGRILSPSMSSEISLESVRVSQIGVTTADRDWDFGLSTLEQKLRQAVEFGFTEDEIKKQLTALENELQLSVETAGDSSSATLANRVMNAVDSGYVIASPQTDLSIFYELRDQLTVKSINEAFRKRWASQPPRLYLTERSNAPGLEKTLLETYAESQQTKVTPYVEKAATEFAYQNFGKPGKAKLIGTSKYGHILRYRFDNGVMLNIKQTDFEKSVVYISARVGKGLMALTQEQSALINLYNVGMSTGGLKAHDINDLKRIFAGTTMGLEATVETNAFVLKQAVKNEDALNQLRVFAALMIDGGYREQGKSFTLQMLSNYLETYQESPEEVQAVN
;
A
#
# COMPACT_ATOMS: atom_id res chain seq x y z
N ASN A 1 8.34 -13.42 -23.24
CA ASN A 1 8.08 -11.97 -23.05
C ASN A 1 6.60 -11.71 -22.72
N LEU A 2 5.64 -12.04 -23.60
CA LEU A 2 4.19 -11.87 -23.32
C LEU A 2 3.68 -12.57 -22.04
N GLU A 3 4.15 -13.79 -21.76
CA GLU A 3 3.78 -14.54 -20.55
C GLU A 3 4.16 -13.79 -19.25
N TYR A 4 5.30 -13.11 -19.24
CA TYR A 4 5.73 -12.31 -18.09
C TYR A 4 4.76 -11.15 -17.82
N TRP A 5 4.43 -10.38 -18.86
CA TRP A 5 3.56 -9.21 -18.74
C TRP A 5 2.11 -9.58 -18.38
N THR A 6 1.58 -10.65 -18.99
CA THR A 6 0.23 -11.15 -18.64
C THR A 6 0.18 -11.66 -17.20
N HIS A 7 1.22 -12.36 -16.74
CA HIS A 7 1.35 -12.78 -15.34
C HIS A 7 1.45 -11.58 -14.39
N LEU A 8 2.30 -10.59 -14.70
CA LEU A 8 2.45 -9.36 -13.92
C LEU A 8 1.11 -8.62 -13.79
N LEU A 9 0.42 -8.37 -14.90
CA LEU A 9 -0.86 -7.65 -14.89
C LEU A 9 -1.96 -8.42 -14.14
N SER A 10 -2.02 -9.75 -14.29
CA SER A 10 -2.98 -10.56 -13.53
C SER A 10 -2.70 -10.57 -12.02
N THR A 11 -1.41 -10.57 -11.64
CA THR A 11 -0.97 -10.46 -10.24
C THR A 11 -1.35 -9.10 -9.66
N ARG A 12 -1.07 -8.01 -10.40
CA ARG A 12 -1.46 -6.65 -10.04
C ARG A 12 -2.99 -6.48 -9.92
N ALA A 13 -3.76 -7.17 -10.76
CA ALA A 13 -5.22 -7.13 -10.66
C ALA A 13 -5.71 -7.88 -9.41
N LEU A 14 -5.17 -9.07 -9.11
CA LEU A 14 -5.57 -9.82 -7.92
C LEU A 14 -5.16 -9.14 -6.62
N ILE A 15 -3.93 -8.62 -6.52
CA ILE A 15 -3.47 -7.91 -5.30
C ILE A 15 -4.39 -6.71 -5.00
N ASN A 16 -4.80 -5.95 -6.02
CA ASN A 16 -5.75 -4.85 -5.86
C ASN A 16 -7.12 -5.30 -5.33
N ARG A 17 -7.59 -6.52 -5.68
CA ARG A 17 -8.84 -7.08 -5.14
C ARG A 17 -8.72 -7.50 -3.67
N ILE A 18 -7.54 -7.96 -3.24
CA ILE A 18 -7.35 -8.47 -1.89
C ILE A 18 -6.83 -7.41 -0.92
N ASP A 19 -6.23 -6.32 -1.41
CA ASP A 19 -5.69 -5.21 -0.62
C ASP A 19 -6.74 -4.51 0.27
N THR A 20 -8.03 -4.65 -0.07
CA THR A 20 -9.12 -4.10 0.75
C THR A 20 -9.53 -5.04 1.89
N LEU A 21 -9.13 -6.32 1.87
CA LEU A 21 -9.58 -7.34 2.83
C LEU A 21 -9.21 -7.01 4.27
N ALA A 22 -8.01 -6.46 4.50
CA ALA A 22 -7.58 -6.09 5.84
C ALA A 22 -8.61 -5.16 6.51
N TYR A 23 -9.11 -4.19 5.75
CA TYR A 23 -10.08 -3.21 6.23
C TYR A 23 -11.52 -3.72 6.20
N GLU A 24 -11.92 -4.42 5.12
CA GLU A 24 -13.29 -4.94 4.95
C GLU A 24 -13.62 -6.05 5.94
N SER A 25 -12.61 -6.76 6.45
CA SER A 25 -12.78 -7.83 7.45
C SER A 25 -13.04 -7.35 8.88
N GLY A 26 -12.97 -6.03 9.14
CA GLY A 26 -13.14 -5.48 10.50
C GLY A 26 -12.04 -5.86 11.48
N GLY A 27 -10.84 -6.19 10.99
CA GLY A 27 -9.67 -6.57 11.81
C GLY A 27 -9.39 -8.08 11.87
N ARG A 28 -10.26 -8.93 11.30
CA ARG A 28 -10.06 -10.39 11.28
C ARG A 28 -8.95 -10.82 10.31
N ILE A 29 -8.74 -10.06 9.25
CA ILE A 29 -7.58 -10.17 8.35
C ILE A 29 -6.68 -8.98 8.63
N LEU A 30 -5.41 -9.26 8.92
CA LEU A 30 -4.43 -8.24 9.23
C LEU A 30 -3.70 -7.76 7.96
N SER A 31 -3.19 -8.68 7.18
CA SER A 31 -2.49 -8.35 5.94
C SER A 31 -2.74 -9.43 4.88
N PRO A 32 -3.27 -9.06 3.71
CA PRO A 32 -3.18 -9.92 2.54
C PRO A 32 -1.75 -9.92 2.00
N SER A 33 -1.35 -11.00 1.37
CA SER A 33 -0.07 -11.10 0.66
C SER A 33 -0.23 -11.89 -0.63
N MET A 34 0.58 -11.54 -1.61
CA MET A 34 0.71 -12.31 -2.83
C MET A 34 2.16 -12.23 -3.28
N SER A 35 2.75 -13.38 -3.59
CA SER A 35 4.10 -13.46 -4.13
C SER A 35 4.11 -14.39 -5.32
N SER A 36 5.02 -14.12 -6.26
CA SER A 36 5.36 -15.10 -7.27
C SER A 36 6.82 -15.00 -7.63
N GLU A 37 7.53 -16.08 -7.34
CA GLU A 37 8.98 -16.14 -7.40
C GLU A 37 9.41 -17.34 -8.23
N ILE A 38 10.56 -17.23 -8.89
CA ILE A 38 11.22 -18.39 -9.48
C ILE A 38 12.08 -19.00 -8.38
N SER A 39 11.69 -20.18 -7.91
CA SER A 39 12.44 -20.98 -6.96
C SER A 39 13.30 -22.01 -7.70
N LEU A 40 14.46 -22.35 -7.12
CA LEU A 40 15.39 -23.35 -7.66
C LEU A 40 15.73 -23.11 -9.14
N GLU A 41 15.89 -21.84 -9.52
CA GLU A 41 16.23 -21.34 -10.87
C GLU A 41 15.27 -21.73 -12.02
N SER A 42 14.21 -22.51 -11.74
CA SER A 42 13.42 -23.17 -12.79
C SER A 42 11.93 -23.32 -12.48
N VAL A 43 11.53 -23.29 -11.21
CA VAL A 43 10.14 -23.53 -10.81
C VAL A 43 9.52 -22.22 -10.34
N ARG A 44 8.55 -21.70 -11.08
CA ARG A 44 7.75 -20.59 -10.57
C ARG A 44 6.81 -21.09 -9.49
N VAL A 45 6.90 -20.52 -8.29
CA VAL A 45 5.94 -20.68 -7.19
C VAL A 45 5.10 -19.41 -7.12
N SER A 46 3.79 -19.55 -6.97
CA SER A 46 2.87 -18.42 -6.76
C SER A 46 2.10 -18.73 -5.51
N GLN A 47 2.12 -17.80 -4.57
CA GLN A 47 1.47 -17.92 -3.29
C GLN A 47 0.55 -16.73 -3.12
N ILE A 48 -0.62 -17.02 -2.57
CA ILE A 48 -1.53 -16.02 -2.05
C ILE A 48 -1.76 -16.37 -0.58
N GLY A 49 -1.77 -15.37 0.29
CA GLY A 49 -1.85 -15.55 1.73
C GLY A 49 -2.63 -14.43 2.40
N VAL A 50 -3.03 -14.71 3.63
CA VAL A 50 -3.51 -13.70 4.57
C VAL A 50 -2.91 -14.00 5.94
N THR A 51 -2.47 -12.98 6.64
CA THR A 51 -2.27 -13.03 8.08
C THR A 51 -3.59 -12.67 8.73
N THR A 52 -4.06 -13.45 9.68
CA THR A 52 -5.32 -13.22 10.38
C THR A 52 -5.10 -12.80 11.82
N ALA A 53 -6.19 -12.32 12.41
CA ALA A 53 -6.39 -12.34 13.83
C ALA A 53 -6.15 -13.73 14.44
N ASP A 54 -5.80 -13.78 15.73
CA ASP A 54 -5.70 -15.05 16.48
C ASP A 54 -7.02 -15.82 16.36
N ARG A 55 -6.92 -17.11 16.00
CA ARG A 55 -8.06 -18.03 15.80
C ARG A 55 -9.05 -17.69 14.69
N ASP A 56 -8.74 -16.73 13.81
CA ASP A 56 -9.57 -16.35 12.66
C ASP A 56 -9.05 -16.93 11.31
N TRP A 57 -8.15 -17.91 11.37
CA TRP A 57 -7.52 -18.49 10.17
C TRP A 57 -8.56 -19.13 9.23
N ASP A 58 -9.67 -19.65 9.76
CA ASP A 58 -10.77 -20.26 9.03
C ASP A 58 -11.52 -19.24 8.16
N PHE A 59 -11.79 -18.07 8.73
CA PHE A 59 -12.35 -16.92 8.00
C PHE A 59 -11.38 -16.39 6.96
N GLY A 60 -10.10 -16.27 7.31
CA GLY A 60 -9.06 -15.85 6.39
C GLY A 60 -8.95 -16.79 5.19
N LEU A 61 -8.88 -18.10 5.44
CA LEU A 61 -8.81 -19.13 4.41
C LEU A 61 -10.03 -19.08 3.49
N SER A 62 -11.24 -19.03 4.06
CA SER A 62 -12.48 -18.98 3.27
C SER A 62 -12.56 -17.73 2.41
N THR A 63 -12.19 -16.57 2.98
CA THR A 63 -12.17 -15.30 2.25
C THR A 63 -11.15 -15.32 1.11
N LEU A 64 -9.95 -15.84 1.37
CA LEU A 64 -8.87 -15.93 0.39
C LEU A 64 -9.22 -16.89 -0.76
N GLU A 65 -9.74 -18.06 -0.42
CA GLU A 65 -10.22 -19.07 -1.36
C GLU A 65 -11.30 -18.48 -2.28
N GLN A 66 -12.33 -17.85 -1.70
CA GLN A 66 -13.44 -17.27 -2.46
C GLN A 66 -12.97 -16.14 -3.39
N LYS A 67 -12.03 -15.29 -2.95
CA LYS A 67 -11.47 -14.23 -3.79
C LYS A 67 -10.65 -14.78 -4.95
N LEU A 68 -9.81 -15.78 -4.70
CA LEU A 68 -9.05 -16.45 -5.75
C LEU A 68 -10.00 -17.15 -6.74
N ARG A 69 -10.98 -17.91 -6.24
CA ARG A 69 -11.95 -18.62 -7.08
C ARG A 69 -12.82 -17.68 -7.88
N GLN A 70 -13.28 -16.57 -7.30
CA GLN A 70 -13.97 -15.49 -8.03
C GLN A 70 -13.14 -14.99 -9.23
N ALA A 71 -11.84 -14.76 -9.04
CA ALA A 71 -10.96 -14.34 -10.13
C ALA A 71 -10.72 -15.45 -11.17
N VAL A 72 -10.64 -16.72 -10.76
CA VAL A 72 -10.50 -17.86 -11.67
C VAL A 72 -11.77 -18.06 -12.51
N GLU A 73 -12.95 -18.06 -11.89
CA GLU A 73 -14.23 -18.30 -12.55
C GLU A 73 -14.60 -17.12 -13.46
N PHE A 74 -14.66 -15.90 -12.93
CA PHE A 74 -15.18 -14.74 -13.65
C PHE A 74 -14.12 -13.89 -14.34
N GLY A 75 -12.84 -14.05 -13.97
CA GLY A 75 -11.76 -13.22 -14.49
C GLY A 75 -11.76 -11.80 -13.92
N PHE A 76 -10.91 -10.97 -14.52
CA PHE A 76 -10.82 -9.54 -14.35
C PHE A 76 -11.65 -8.82 -15.41
N THR A 77 -12.26 -7.71 -15.01
CA THR A 77 -13.06 -6.83 -15.87
C THR A 77 -12.19 -5.99 -16.80
N GLU A 78 -12.80 -5.40 -17.83
CA GLU A 78 -12.10 -4.47 -18.74
C GLU A 78 -11.51 -3.27 -18.01
N ASP A 79 -12.26 -2.68 -17.08
CA ASP A 79 -11.82 -1.52 -16.31
C ASP A 79 -10.64 -1.85 -15.39
N GLU A 80 -10.66 -3.01 -14.72
CA GLU A 80 -9.54 -3.46 -13.87
C GLU A 80 -8.25 -3.59 -14.70
N ILE A 81 -8.32 -4.28 -15.84
CA ILE A 81 -7.16 -4.50 -16.69
C ILE A 81 -6.68 -3.20 -17.33
N LYS A 82 -7.60 -2.34 -17.80
CA LYS A 82 -7.26 -1.03 -18.34
C LYS A 82 -6.53 -0.17 -17.30
N LYS A 83 -7.01 -0.15 -16.05
CA LYS A 83 -6.33 0.54 -14.95
C LYS A 83 -4.92 0.02 -14.73
N GLN A 84 -4.73 -1.30 -14.67
CA GLN A 84 -3.39 -1.87 -14.49
C GLN A 84 -2.45 -1.59 -15.67
N LEU A 85 -2.97 -1.61 -16.90
CA LEU A 85 -2.19 -1.28 -18.09
C LEU A 85 -1.76 0.19 -18.11
N THR A 86 -2.68 1.11 -17.85
CA THR A 86 -2.37 2.55 -17.79
C THR A 86 -1.41 2.85 -16.64
N ALA A 87 -1.59 2.25 -15.48
CA ALA A 87 -0.66 2.41 -14.36
C ALA A 87 0.76 1.92 -14.73
N LEU A 88 0.86 0.74 -15.34
CA LEU A 88 2.13 0.19 -15.77
C LEU A 88 2.81 1.04 -16.87
N GLU A 89 2.04 1.51 -17.84
CA GLU A 89 2.53 2.40 -18.90
C GLU A 89 3.10 3.69 -18.31
N ASN A 90 2.37 4.32 -17.38
CA ASN A 90 2.83 5.52 -16.67
C ASN A 90 4.10 5.25 -15.84
N GLU A 91 4.19 4.10 -15.15
CA GLU A 91 5.37 3.68 -14.40
C GLU A 91 6.60 3.53 -15.31
N LEU A 92 6.43 2.94 -16.49
CA LEU A 92 7.50 2.77 -17.48
C LEU A 92 7.94 4.11 -18.09
N GLN A 93 6.98 4.99 -18.44
CA GLN A 93 7.27 6.33 -18.93
C GLN A 93 8.02 7.16 -17.88
N LEU A 94 7.55 7.14 -16.63
CA LEU A 94 8.21 7.83 -15.52
C LEU A 94 9.65 7.31 -15.33
N SER A 95 9.84 5.99 -15.42
CA SER A 95 11.17 5.38 -15.30
C SER A 95 12.15 5.84 -16.39
N VAL A 96 11.65 6.18 -17.59
CA VAL A 96 12.45 6.80 -18.66
C VAL A 96 12.78 8.25 -18.32
N GLU A 97 11.80 9.02 -17.86
CA GLU A 97 11.98 10.44 -17.51
C GLU A 97 12.98 10.64 -16.37
N THR A 98 12.93 9.79 -15.34
CA THR A 98 13.78 9.88 -14.14
C THR A 98 15.03 8.99 -14.22
N ALA A 99 15.33 8.41 -15.38
CA ALA A 99 16.49 7.51 -15.55
C ALA A 99 17.82 8.19 -15.15
N GLY A 100 17.92 9.51 -15.38
CA GLY A 100 19.08 10.32 -15.04
C GLY A 100 19.23 10.67 -13.55
N ASP A 101 18.17 10.49 -12.76
CA ASP A 101 18.14 10.90 -11.34
C ASP A 101 18.61 9.77 -10.41
N SER A 102 18.88 8.58 -10.96
CA SER A 102 19.32 7.41 -10.21
C SER A 102 20.71 7.59 -9.59
N SER A 103 20.83 7.32 -8.29
CA SER A 103 22.13 7.37 -7.60
C SER A 103 23.08 6.26 -8.08
N SER A 104 24.40 6.52 -8.01
CA SER A 104 25.41 5.50 -8.32
C SER A 104 25.27 4.24 -7.46
N ALA A 105 24.85 4.38 -6.20
CA ALA A 105 24.61 3.25 -5.31
C ALA A 105 23.43 2.39 -5.77
N THR A 106 22.34 3.02 -6.21
CA THR A 106 21.17 2.34 -6.77
C THR A 106 21.56 1.55 -8.03
N LEU A 107 22.34 2.16 -8.92
CA LEU A 107 22.81 1.51 -10.15
C LEU A 107 23.76 0.35 -9.86
N ALA A 108 24.71 0.51 -8.93
CA ALA A 108 25.63 -0.56 -8.52
C ALA A 108 24.87 -1.77 -7.93
N ASN A 109 23.90 -1.52 -7.04
CA ASN A 109 23.05 -2.58 -6.48
C ASN A 109 22.24 -3.30 -7.56
N ARG A 110 21.71 -2.56 -8.55
CA ARG A 110 21.00 -3.17 -9.69
C ARG A 110 21.91 -4.11 -10.48
N VAL A 111 23.17 -3.74 -10.71
CA VAL A 111 24.18 -4.59 -11.38
C VAL A 111 24.47 -5.84 -10.56
N MET A 112 24.71 -5.70 -9.25
CA MET A 112 24.96 -6.84 -8.37
C MET A 112 23.80 -7.83 -8.39
N ASN A 113 22.56 -7.35 -8.24
CA ASN A 113 21.37 -8.19 -8.28
C ASN A 113 21.21 -8.92 -9.63
N ALA A 114 21.56 -8.27 -10.73
CA ALA A 114 21.49 -8.89 -12.06
C ALA A 114 22.51 -10.02 -12.23
N VAL A 115 23.71 -9.86 -11.69
CA VAL A 115 24.74 -10.91 -11.67
C VAL A 115 24.28 -12.08 -10.80
N ASP A 116 23.82 -11.81 -9.58
CA ASP A 116 23.40 -12.84 -8.62
C ASP A 116 22.16 -13.61 -9.11
N SER A 117 21.22 -12.94 -9.76
CA SER A 117 19.96 -13.53 -10.23
C SER A 117 20.00 -13.98 -11.70
N GLY A 118 21.14 -13.82 -12.39
CA GLY A 118 21.34 -14.29 -13.76
C GLY A 118 20.43 -13.63 -14.81
N TYR A 119 20.00 -12.37 -14.63
CA TYR A 119 19.17 -11.66 -15.60
C TYR A 119 19.92 -10.51 -16.30
N VAL A 120 19.47 -10.14 -17.50
CA VAL A 120 20.04 -9.03 -18.27
C VAL A 120 19.38 -7.72 -17.84
N ILE A 121 20.19 -6.71 -17.55
CA ILE A 121 19.69 -5.36 -17.28
C ILE A 121 19.25 -4.71 -18.59
N ALA A 122 17.96 -4.41 -18.69
CA ALA A 122 17.41 -3.56 -19.74
C ALA A 122 17.42 -2.08 -19.30
N SER A 123 17.62 -1.18 -20.27
CA SER A 123 17.43 0.25 -20.01
C SER A 123 15.94 0.55 -19.81
N PRO A 124 15.56 1.59 -19.04
CA PRO A 124 14.15 1.99 -18.93
C PRO A 124 13.48 2.20 -20.29
N GLN A 125 14.22 2.74 -21.27
CA GLN A 125 13.73 2.91 -22.64
C GLN A 125 13.48 1.59 -23.35
N THR A 126 14.32 0.58 -23.11
CA THR A 126 14.15 -0.77 -23.65
C THR A 126 12.89 -1.42 -23.08
N ASP A 127 12.68 -1.33 -21.76
CA ASP A 127 11.49 -1.89 -21.11
C ASP A 127 10.20 -1.24 -21.66
N LEU A 128 10.18 0.08 -21.82
CA LEU A 128 9.06 0.81 -22.42
C LEU A 128 8.81 0.40 -23.89
N SER A 129 9.87 0.20 -24.67
CA SER A 129 9.75 -0.21 -26.08
C SER A 129 9.16 -1.62 -26.20
N ILE A 130 9.63 -2.56 -25.38
CA ILE A 130 9.08 -3.92 -25.29
C ILE A 130 7.61 -3.90 -24.89
N PHE A 131 7.24 -3.05 -23.92
CA PHE A 131 5.85 -2.90 -23.51
C PHE A 131 4.97 -2.46 -24.68
N TYR A 132 5.38 -1.45 -25.45
CA TYR A 132 4.62 -0.99 -26.61
C TYR A 132 4.53 -2.04 -27.74
N GLU A 133 5.60 -2.80 -28.00
CA GLU A 133 5.57 -3.90 -28.97
C GLU A 133 4.55 -4.99 -28.62
N LEU A 134 4.32 -5.22 -27.32
CA LEU A 134 3.41 -6.25 -26.82
C LEU A 134 2.02 -5.69 -26.46
N ARG A 135 1.83 -4.37 -26.48
CA ARG A 135 0.66 -3.68 -25.90
C ARG A 135 -0.68 -4.18 -26.43
N ASP A 136 -0.75 -4.45 -27.73
CA ASP A 136 -1.97 -4.94 -28.40
C ASP A 136 -2.29 -6.40 -28.06
N GLN A 137 -1.29 -7.17 -27.61
CA GLN A 137 -1.44 -8.56 -27.17
C GLN A 137 -1.85 -8.65 -25.69
N LEU A 138 -1.69 -7.58 -24.91
CA LEU A 138 -2.08 -7.49 -23.50
C LEU A 138 -3.58 -7.16 -23.36
N THR A 139 -4.41 -8.09 -23.81
CA THR A 139 -5.88 -7.99 -23.76
C THR A 139 -6.42 -8.61 -22.47
N VAL A 140 -7.65 -8.22 -22.09
CA VAL A 140 -8.38 -8.85 -20.97
C VAL A 140 -8.45 -10.37 -21.13
N LYS A 141 -8.65 -10.85 -22.36
CA LYS A 141 -8.69 -12.27 -22.68
C LYS A 141 -7.34 -12.94 -22.39
N SER A 142 -6.24 -12.43 -22.94
CA SER A 142 -4.92 -13.06 -22.76
C SER A 142 -4.45 -13.04 -21.31
N ILE A 143 -4.78 -11.99 -20.56
CA ILE A 143 -4.46 -11.87 -19.13
C ILE A 143 -5.29 -12.86 -18.30
N ASN A 144 -6.61 -12.97 -18.55
CA ASN A 144 -7.47 -13.93 -17.86
C ASN A 144 -7.10 -15.39 -18.19
N GLU A 145 -6.71 -15.68 -19.43
CA GLU A 145 -6.22 -17.00 -19.84
C GLU A 145 -4.92 -17.36 -19.12
N ALA A 146 -3.95 -16.44 -19.08
CA ALA A 146 -2.70 -16.63 -18.34
C ALA A 146 -2.96 -16.86 -16.84
N PHE A 147 -3.86 -16.07 -16.24
CA PHE A 147 -4.26 -16.20 -14.84
C PHE A 147 -4.87 -17.58 -14.55
N ARG A 148 -5.86 -18.02 -15.33
CA ARG A 148 -6.49 -19.34 -15.17
C ARG A 148 -5.49 -20.48 -15.36
N LYS A 149 -4.63 -20.40 -16.38
CA LYS A 149 -3.57 -21.40 -16.58
C LYS A 149 -2.70 -21.55 -15.33
N ARG A 150 -2.41 -20.43 -14.66
CA ARG A 150 -1.59 -20.42 -13.45
C ARG A 150 -2.30 -20.97 -12.23
N TRP A 151 -3.53 -20.53 -11.98
CA TRP A 151 -4.23 -20.75 -10.72
C TRP A 151 -5.29 -21.86 -10.74
N ALA A 152 -5.69 -22.35 -11.90
CA ALA A 152 -6.70 -23.41 -12.05
C ALA A 152 -6.12 -24.76 -12.52
N SER A 153 -4.81 -24.85 -12.71
CA SER A 153 -4.18 -26.06 -13.29
C SER A 153 -4.12 -27.24 -12.32
N GLN A 154 -4.07 -26.98 -11.01
CA GLN A 154 -4.00 -28.01 -9.96
C GLN A 154 -4.67 -27.51 -8.66
N PRO A 155 -5.15 -28.42 -7.79
CA PRO A 155 -5.56 -28.05 -6.44
C PRO A 155 -4.41 -27.33 -5.70
N PRO A 156 -4.71 -26.30 -4.90
CA PRO A 156 -3.68 -25.58 -4.17
C PRO A 156 -3.09 -26.48 -3.07
N ARG A 157 -1.83 -26.20 -2.73
CA ARG A 157 -1.27 -26.68 -1.47
C ARG A 157 -1.65 -25.69 -0.38
N LEU A 158 -2.27 -26.17 0.69
CA LEU A 158 -2.61 -25.35 1.84
C LEU A 158 -1.47 -25.36 2.84
N TYR A 159 -1.14 -24.18 3.36
CA TYR A 159 -0.14 -24.01 4.40
C TYR A 159 -0.75 -23.13 5.49
N LEU A 160 -0.73 -23.62 6.73
CA LEU A 160 -1.23 -22.91 7.89
C LEU A 160 -0.10 -22.83 8.92
N THR A 161 0.25 -21.62 9.32
CA THR A 161 1.08 -21.37 10.49
C THR A 161 0.15 -20.98 11.62
N GLU A 162 0.05 -21.85 12.63
CA GLU A 162 -0.80 -21.66 13.80
C GLU A 162 0.04 -21.95 15.06
N ARG A 163 -0.16 -21.16 16.11
CA ARG A 163 0.57 -21.33 17.38
C ARG A 163 0.15 -22.61 18.08
N SER A 164 -1.13 -22.96 17.98
CA SER A 164 -1.67 -24.20 18.53
C SER A 164 -1.53 -25.36 17.55
N ASN A 165 -0.82 -26.42 17.92
CA ASN A 165 -0.86 -27.68 17.18
C ASN A 165 -1.98 -28.59 17.72
N ALA A 166 -3.21 -28.09 17.70
CA ALA A 166 -4.37 -28.85 18.16
C ALA A 166 -4.51 -30.16 17.36
N PRO A 167 -4.75 -31.32 18.00
CA PRO A 167 -4.97 -32.56 17.28
C PRO A 167 -6.10 -32.44 16.26
N GLY A 168 -5.83 -32.83 15.01
CA GLY A 168 -6.82 -32.79 13.92
C GLY A 168 -6.84 -31.50 13.10
N LEU A 169 -5.96 -30.52 13.38
CA LEU A 169 -5.92 -29.24 12.65
C LEU A 169 -5.81 -29.40 11.13
N GLU A 170 -5.01 -30.35 10.64
CA GLU A 170 -4.90 -30.63 9.20
C GLU A 170 -6.25 -31.05 8.59
N LYS A 171 -7.00 -31.90 9.29
CA LYS A 171 -8.32 -32.34 8.85
C LYS A 171 -9.29 -31.17 8.83
N THR A 172 -9.31 -30.37 9.90
CA THR A 172 -10.15 -29.16 9.98
C THR A 172 -9.81 -28.15 8.89
N LEU A 173 -8.53 -27.99 8.55
CA LEU A 173 -8.07 -27.11 7.47
C LEU A 173 -8.63 -27.55 6.11
N LEU A 174 -8.56 -28.84 5.81
CA LEU A 174 -9.10 -29.41 4.57
C LEU A 174 -10.64 -29.32 4.52
N GLU A 175 -11.32 -29.58 5.64
CA GLU A 175 -12.78 -29.45 5.76
C GLU A 175 -13.23 -28.00 5.55
N THR A 176 -12.56 -27.03 6.20
CA THR A 176 -12.85 -25.60 6.04
C THR A 176 -12.67 -25.14 4.58
N TYR A 177 -11.61 -25.60 3.92
CA TYR A 177 -11.40 -25.32 2.50
C TYR A 177 -12.52 -25.91 1.62
N ALA A 178 -12.91 -27.16 1.87
CA ALA A 178 -13.97 -27.84 1.13
C ALA A 178 -15.35 -27.19 1.38
N GLU A 179 -15.63 -26.71 2.59
CA GLU A 179 -16.83 -25.94 2.92
C GLU A 179 -16.86 -24.59 2.20
N SER A 180 -15.73 -23.87 2.17
CA SER A 180 -15.64 -22.61 1.43
C SER A 180 -15.94 -22.78 -0.06
N GLN A 181 -15.48 -23.88 -0.68
CA GLN A 181 -15.77 -24.20 -2.07
C GLN A 181 -17.26 -24.35 -2.38
N GLN A 182 -18.08 -24.73 -1.38
CA GLN A 182 -19.53 -24.84 -1.55
C GLN A 182 -20.24 -23.49 -1.54
N THR A 183 -19.57 -22.45 -1.02
CA THR A 183 -20.10 -21.08 -1.04
C THR A 183 -20.04 -20.52 -2.46
N LYS A 184 -21.19 -20.06 -2.97
CA LYS A 184 -21.28 -19.47 -4.31
C LYS A 184 -20.55 -18.12 -4.35
N VAL A 185 -19.60 -17.99 -5.27
CA VAL A 185 -18.99 -16.70 -5.60
C VAL A 185 -19.79 -15.99 -6.69
N THR A 186 -19.78 -14.66 -6.65
CA THR A 186 -20.42 -13.79 -7.66
C THR A 186 -19.35 -13.03 -8.45
N PRO A 187 -19.65 -12.47 -9.63
CA PRO A 187 -18.71 -11.62 -10.34
C PRO A 187 -18.21 -10.46 -9.47
N TYR A 188 -16.94 -10.09 -9.63
CA TYR A 188 -16.37 -8.94 -8.93
C TYR A 188 -17.04 -7.65 -9.42
N VAL A 189 -17.40 -6.79 -8.47
CA VAL A 189 -17.94 -5.46 -8.74
C VAL A 189 -17.00 -4.45 -8.08
N GLU A 190 -16.33 -3.66 -8.90
CA GLU A 190 -15.46 -2.61 -8.39
C GLU A 190 -16.29 -1.48 -7.79
N LYS A 191 -15.93 -1.02 -6.60
CA LYS A 191 -16.52 0.19 -6.02
C LYS A 191 -15.96 1.40 -6.78
N ALA A 192 -16.84 2.24 -7.33
CA ALA A 192 -16.43 3.48 -7.97
C ALA A 192 -15.76 4.42 -6.95
N ALA A 193 -14.75 5.17 -7.39
CA ALA A 193 -14.21 6.27 -6.60
C ALA A 193 -15.28 7.35 -6.45
N THR A 194 -15.42 7.87 -5.23
CA THR A 194 -16.23 9.07 -4.97
C THR A 194 -15.38 10.32 -5.18
N GLU A 195 -15.99 11.51 -5.16
CA GLU A 195 -15.21 12.74 -5.19
C GLU A 195 -14.55 12.98 -3.82
N PHE A 196 -13.31 13.49 -3.82
CA PHE A 196 -12.65 13.88 -2.57
C PHE A 196 -13.42 15.02 -1.91
N ALA A 197 -13.97 14.77 -0.71
CA ALA A 197 -14.96 15.65 -0.08
C ALA A 197 -14.36 16.95 0.47
N TYR A 198 -13.06 16.96 0.77
CA TYR A 198 -12.40 18.07 1.45
C TYR A 198 -11.79 19.08 0.47
N GLN A 199 -12.65 19.74 -0.33
CA GLN A 199 -12.22 20.74 -1.32
C GLN A 199 -12.21 22.17 -0.76
N ASN A 200 -12.95 22.43 0.31
CA ASN A 200 -13.19 23.75 0.87
C ASN A 200 -12.94 23.77 2.38
N PHE A 201 -12.03 24.63 2.83
CA PHE A 201 -11.65 24.84 4.23
C PHE A 201 -12.04 26.23 4.74
N GLY A 202 -12.98 26.90 4.07
CA GLY A 202 -13.40 28.26 4.36
C GLY A 202 -12.58 29.32 3.63
N LYS A 203 -12.61 30.55 4.16
CA LYS A 203 -11.94 31.70 3.51
C LYS A 203 -10.41 31.57 3.62
N PRO A 204 -9.66 31.72 2.52
CA PRO A 204 -8.20 31.73 2.57
C PRO A 204 -7.66 32.80 3.53
N GLY A 205 -6.70 32.41 4.37
CA GLY A 205 -5.95 33.34 5.21
C GLY A 205 -4.93 34.15 4.40
N LYS A 206 -4.37 35.20 5.00
CA LYS A 206 -3.26 35.97 4.41
C LYS A 206 -1.93 35.46 4.94
N ALA A 207 -0.92 35.50 4.07
CA ALA A 207 0.47 35.25 4.42
C ALA A 207 1.33 36.47 4.08
N LYS A 208 2.33 36.74 4.91
CA LYS A 208 3.33 37.79 4.67
C LYS A 208 4.71 37.16 4.56
N LEU A 209 5.47 37.55 3.54
CA LEU A 209 6.88 37.22 3.45
C LEU A 209 7.61 37.91 4.61
N ILE A 210 8.27 37.13 5.46
CA ILE A 210 9.02 37.64 6.60
C ILE A 210 10.54 37.62 6.36
N GLY A 211 10.98 37.08 5.23
CA GLY A 211 12.36 37.17 4.77
C GLY A 211 12.83 35.92 4.03
N THR A 212 14.09 35.95 3.62
CA THR A 212 14.78 34.84 2.96
C THR A 212 15.94 34.39 3.83
N SER A 213 16.11 33.08 4.03
CA SER A 213 17.23 32.53 4.78
C SER A 213 18.56 32.83 4.10
N LYS A 214 19.57 33.21 4.88
CA LYS A 214 20.97 33.34 4.41
C LYS A 214 21.59 31.98 4.05
N TYR A 215 21.03 30.89 4.57
CA TYR A 215 21.42 29.52 4.27
C TYR A 215 20.37 28.89 3.35
N GLY A 216 20.75 28.60 2.11
CA GLY A 216 19.93 27.83 1.16
C GLY A 216 18.76 28.57 0.50
N HIS A 217 18.74 29.91 0.54
CA HIS A 217 17.76 30.77 -0.17
C HIS A 217 16.28 30.42 0.09
N ILE A 218 15.98 30.02 1.32
CA ILE A 218 14.63 29.59 1.72
C ILE A 218 13.72 30.80 1.93
N LEU A 219 12.63 30.91 1.17
CA LEU A 219 11.60 31.92 1.37
C LEU A 219 10.74 31.57 2.58
N ARG A 220 10.54 32.51 3.50
CA ARG A 220 9.81 32.30 4.74
C ARG A 220 8.58 33.20 4.79
N TYR A 221 7.40 32.59 4.90
CA TYR A 221 6.13 33.26 5.06
C TYR A 221 5.55 32.98 6.44
N ARG A 222 4.85 33.97 7.01
CA ARG A 222 4.03 33.81 8.20
C ARG A 222 2.58 34.11 7.85
N PHE A 223 1.69 33.16 8.16
CA PHE A 223 0.25 33.33 8.05
C PHE A 223 -0.30 34.06 9.27
N ASP A 224 -1.43 34.74 9.11
CA ASP A 224 -2.10 35.47 10.20
C ASP A 224 -2.51 34.54 11.37
N ASN A 225 -2.72 33.24 11.10
CA ASN A 225 -3.00 32.22 12.11
C ASN A 225 -1.75 31.63 12.79
N GLY A 226 -0.57 32.20 12.53
CA GLY A 226 0.69 31.78 13.14
C GLY A 226 1.41 30.62 12.42
N VAL A 227 0.81 30.01 11.40
CA VAL A 227 1.48 28.98 10.58
C VAL A 227 2.68 29.60 9.86
N MET A 228 3.78 28.85 9.82
CA MET A 228 5.00 29.24 9.13
C MET A 228 5.19 28.36 7.90
N LEU A 229 5.39 28.99 6.75
CA LEU A 229 5.68 28.31 5.50
C LEU A 229 7.10 28.64 5.05
N ASN A 230 7.88 27.60 4.79
CA ASN A 230 9.25 27.72 4.29
C ASN A 230 9.30 27.02 2.93
N ILE A 231 9.75 27.74 1.90
CA ILE A 231 9.78 27.23 0.52
C ILE A 231 11.22 27.31 0.02
N LYS A 232 11.71 26.21 -0.53
CA LYS A 232 12.98 26.16 -1.25
C LYS A 232 12.73 25.55 -2.62
N GLN A 233 13.08 26.29 -3.66
CA GLN A 233 13.09 25.75 -5.01
C GLN A 233 14.43 25.03 -5.26
N THR A 234 14.36 23.86 -5.88
CA THR A 234 15.53 23.06 -6.28
C THR A 234 15.33 22.58 -7.71
N ASP A 235 16.42 22.21 -8.37
CA ASP A 235 16.47 21.67 -9.73
C ASP A 235 16.85 20.18 -9.77
N PHE A 236 16.88 19.52 -8.61
CA PHE A 236 17.24 18.10 -8.49
C PHE A 236 16.21 17.17 -9.14
N GLU A 237 14.92 17.48 -9.01
CA GLU A 237 13.82 16.71 -9.60
C GLU A 237 12.82 17.67 -10.25
N LYS A 238 12.54 17.49 -11.54
CA LYS A 238 11.83 18.49 -12.35
C LYS A 238 10.34 18.65 -12.00
N SER A 239 9.71 17.58 -11.51
CA SER A 239 8.25 17.49 -11.43
C SER A 239 7.73 17.14 -10.04
N VAL A 240 8.59 17.14 -9.02
CA VAL A 240 8.26 16.67 -7.66
C VAL A 240 8.29 17.82 -6.66
N VAL A 241 7.25 17.88 -5.84
CA VAL A 241 7.15 18.75 -4.67
C VAL A 241 7.23 17.91 -3.41
N TYR A 242 8.24 18.17 -2.59
CA TYR A 242 8.36 17.61 -1.26
C TYR A 242 7.60 18.48 -0.26
N ILE A 243 6.58 17.92 0.37
CA ILE A 243 5.73 18.61 1.33
C ILE A 243 5.96 18.00 2.72
N SER A 244 6.23 18.85 3.71
CA SER A 244 6.34 18.46 5.11
C SER A 244 5.54 19.43 5.97
N ALA A 245 4.55 18.92 6.69
CA ALA A 245 3.78 19.68 7.67
C ALA A 245 4.08 19.16 9.08
N ARG A 246 4.45 20.07 9.98
CA ARG A 246 4.75 19.78 11.39
C ARG A 246 3.75 20.52 12.26
N VAL A 247 3.01 19.79 13.10
CA VAL A 247 1.92 20.33 13.92
C VAL A 247 2.03 19.83 15.36
N GLY A 248 1.65 20.66 16.33
CA GLY A 248 1.56 20.27 17.74
C GLY A 248 2.92 20.07 18.42
N LYS A 249 2.93 19.22 19.46
CA LYS A 249 4.09 18.98 20.33
C LYS A 249 4.58 17.52 20.32
N GLY A 250 4.01 16.66 19.48
CA GLY A 250 4.41 15.26 19.36
C GLY A 250 4.32 14.50 20.69
N LEU A 251 5.27 13.60 20.93
CA LEU A 251 5.33 12.80 22.17
C LEU A 251 5.45 13.65 23.44
N MET A 252 6.07 14.83 23.37
CA MET A 252 6.17 15.75 24.51
C MET A 252 4.81 16.30 24.97
N ALA A 253 3.73 16.09 24.20
CA ALA A 253 2.37 16.41 24.62
C ALA A 253 1.76 15.37 25.57
N LEU A 254 2.30 14.15 25.59
CA LEU A 254 1.72 13.01 26.29
C LEU A 254 2.25 12.93 27.72
N THR A 255 1.37 12.61 28.67
CA THR A 255 1.80 12.16 30.00
C THR A 255 2.30 10.72 29.94
N GLN A 256 2.95 10.25 31.00
CA GLN A 256 3.44 8.86 31.07
C GLN A 256 2.31 7.85 30.90
N GLU A 257 1.12 8.12 31.45
CA GLU A 257 -0.07 7.28 31.32
C GLU A 257 -0.64 7.29 29.90
N GLN A 258 -0.39 8.36 29.14
CA GLN A 258 -0.86 8.51 27.76
C GLN A 258 0.12 7.96 26.73
N SER A 259 1.37 7.66 27.10
CA SER A 259 2.40 7.19 26.18
C SER A 259 1.96 5.98 25.36
N ALA A 260 1.20 5.05 25.95
CA ALA A 260 0.71 3.87 25.23
C ALA A 260 -0.29 4.20 24.10
N LEU A 261 -0.98 5.35 24.18
CA LEU A 261 -1.90 5.81 23.13
C LEU A 261 -1.17 6.09 21.81
N ILE A 262 0.14 6.27 21.83
CA ILE A 262 0.92 6.48 20.61
C ILE A 262 0.83 5.31 19.66
N ASN A 263 0.79 4.09 20.19
CA ASN A 263 0.69 2.88 19.39
C ASN A 263 -0.67 2.82 18.70
N LEU A 264 -1.74 3.17 19.43
CA LEU A 264 -3.09 3.34 18.89
C LEU A 264 -3.14 4.43 17.82
N TYR A 265 -2.41 5.52 18.00
CA TYR A 265 -2.38 6.61 17.03
C TYR A 265 -1.67 6.21 15.73
N ASN A 266 -0.45 5.66 15.80
CA ASN A 266 0.37 5.37 14.62
C ASN A 266 -0.33 4.41 13.64
N VAL A 267 -0.99 3.39 14.18
CA VAL A 267 -1.69 2.38 13.37
C VAL A 267 -3.13 2.79 13.14
N GLY A 268 -3.87 3.19 14.18
CA GLY A 268 -5.29 3.53 14.12
C GLY A 268 -5.61 4.80 13.32
N MET A 269 -4.70 5.79 13.28
CA MET A 269 -4.91 6.98 12.44
C MET A 269 -4.70 6.68 10.96
N SER A 270 -3.60 5.98 10.62
CA SER A 270 -3.26 5.64 9.23
C SER A 270 -4.30 4.71 8.60
N THR A 271 -4.81 3.75 9.37
CA THR A 271 -5.89 2.83 8.97
C THR A 271 -7.27 3.47 9.03
N GLY A 272 -7.42 4.49 9.88
CA GLY A 272 -8.68 5.16 10.17
C GLY A 272 -9.16 6.10 9.06
N GLY A 273 -8.33 6.49 8.08
CA GLY A 273 -8.73 7.39 7.00
C GLY A 273 -9.24 8.77 7.48
N LEU A 274 -10.15 9.36 6.72
CA LEU A 274 -10.85 10.62 7.05
C LEU A 274 -12.30 10.32 7.40
N LYS A 275 -12.98 11.18 8.16
CA LYS A 275 -14.37 10.92 8.55
C LYS A 275 -15.29 10.68 7.35
N ALA A 276 -15.11 11.44 6.27
CA ALA A 276 -15.89 11.27 5.04
C ALA A 276 -15.40 10.14 4.12
N HIS A 277 -14.14 9.71 4.24
CA HIS A 277 -13.52 8.73 3.33
C HIS A 277 -12.71 7.71 4.11
N ASP A 278 -13.07 6.43 4.02
CA ASP A 278 -12.21 5.40 4.60
C ASP A 278 -10.90 5.26 3.80
N ILE A 279 -9.94 4.51 4.32
CA ILE A 279 -8.64 4.35 3.67
C ILE A 279 -8.75 3.69 2.28
N ASN A 280 -9.76 2.84 2.04
CA ASN A 280 -9.98 2.25 0.73
C ASN A 280 -10.58 3.27 -0.24
N ASP A 281 -11.50 4.12 0.22
CA ASP A 281 -12.02 5.24 -0.56
C ASP A 281 -10.86 6.16 -0.97
N LEU A 282 -10.00 6.54 -0.04
CA LEU A 282 -8.83 7.37 -0.33
C LEU A 282 -7.87 6.71 -1.33
N LYS A 283 -7.61 5.40 -1.20
CA LYS A 283 -6.83 4.65 -2.20
C LYS A 283 -7.46 4.73 -3.60
N ARG A 284 -8.79 4.64 -3.71
CA ARG A 284 -9.52 4.74 -4.99
C ARG A 284 -9.51 6.17 -5.54
N ILE A 285 -9.73 7.16 -4.67
CA ILE A 285 -9.76 8.59 -5.01
C ILE A 285 -8.39 9.06 -5.51
N PHE A 286 -7.32 8.61 -4.85
CA PHE A 286 -5.94 9.01 -5.18
C PHE A 286 -5.25 8.05 -6.17
N ALA A 287 -6.00 7.10 -6.74
CA ALA A 287 -5.45 6.12 -7.67
C ALA A 287 -4.73 6.82 -8.84
N GLY A 288 -3.49 6.39 -9.11
CA GLY A 288 -2.63 6.99 -10.15
C GLY A 288 -1.86 8.24 -9.70
N THR A 289 -1.96 8.63 -8.44
CA THR A 289 -1.16 9.71 -7.83
C THR A 289 -0.29 9.15 -6.71
N THR A 290 0.66 9.94 -6.22
CA THR A 290 1.43 9.63 -5.00
C THR A 290 0.85 10.31 -3.76
N MET A 291 -0.39 10.82 -3.84
CA MET A 291 -1.05 11.42 -2.69
C MET A 291 -1.34 10.38 -1.61
N GLY A 292 -1.28 10.80 -0.35
CA GLY A 292 -1.51 9.89 0.77
C GLY A 292 -1.55 10.55 2.14
N LEU A 293 -1.68 9.71 3.17
CA LEU A 293 -1.83 10.08 4.57
C LEU A 293 -0.59 9.73 5.42
N GLU A 294 0.61 9.69 4.83
CA GLU A 294 1.81 9.33 5.58
C GLU A 294 2.03 10.33 6.73
N ALA A 295 1.96 9.80 7.95
CA ALA A 295 1.96 10.57 9.16
C ALA A 295 2.71 9.82 10.28
N THR A 296 3.61 10.53 10.94
CA THR A 296 4.40 9.99 12.03
C THR A 296 4.37 10.94 13.21
N VAL A 297 4.41 10.41 14.42
CA VAL A 297 4.64 11.23 15.61
C VAL A 297 6.12 11.21 15.96
N GLU A 298 6.74 12.37 15.88
CA GLU A 298 8.10 12.60 16.37
C GLU A 298 8.06 13.11 17.82
N THR A 299 9.22 13.20 18.47
CA THR A 299 9.33 13.66 19.86
C THR A 299 8.63 15.00 20.10
N ASN A 300 8.73 15.94 19.14
CA ASN A 300 8.24 17.32 19.31
C ASN A 300 7.16 17.76 18.31
N ALA A 301 6.68 16.88 17.42
CA ALA A 301 5.64 17.22 16.44
C ALA A 301 4.91 15.99 15.90
N PHE A 302 3.69 16.20 15.44
CA PHE A 302 3.06 15.35 14.43
C PHE A 302 3.55 15.79 13.06
N VAL A 303 4.06 14.85 12.28
CA VAL A 303 4.76 15.13 11.03
C VAL A 303 4.10 14.38 9.89
N LEU A 304 3.61 15.15 8.92
CA LEU A 304 3.02 14.68 7.69
C LEU A 304 4.02 14.92 6.57
N LYS A 305 4.34 13.89 5.79
CA LYS A 305 5.31 13.97 4.69
C LYS A 305 4.70 13.36 3.44
N GLN A 306 4.93 13.99 2.30
CA GLN A 306 4.63 13.37 1.02
C GLN A 306 5.45 14.01 -0.09
N ALA A 307 5.85 13.21 -1.07
CA ALA A 307 6.37 13.68 -2.35
C ALA A 307 5.29 13.51 -3.42
N VAL A 308 4.90 14.60 -4.08
CA VAL A 308 3.82 14.60 -5.07
C VAL A 308 4.19 15.35 -6.33
N LYS A 309 3.48 15.09 -7.43
CA LYS A 309 3.60 15.90 -8.63
C LYS A 309 3.21 17.35 -8.34
N ASN A 310 3.78 18.30 -9.08
CA ASN A 310 3.46 19.73 -8.95
C ASN A 310 1.94 20.03 -8.96
N GLU A 311 1.18 19.35 -9.83
CA GLU A 311 -0.27 19.51 -9.97
C GLU A 311 -1.07 18.99 -8.75
N ASP A 312 -0.53 18.01 -8.04
CA ASP A 312 -1.17 17.37 -6.88
C ASP A 312 -0.85 18.09 -5.56
N ALA A 313 0.14 19.00 -5.54
CA ALA A 313 0.63 19.64 -4.31
C ALA A 313 -0.48 20.32 -3.49
N LEU A 314 -1.43 20.99 -4.14
CA LEU A 314 -2.57 21.62 -3.46
C LEU A 314 -3.51 20.57 -2.85
N ASN A 315 -3.82 19.51 -3.59
CA ASN A 315 -4.70 18.46 -3.10
C ASN A 315 -4.05 17.69 -1.94
N GLN A 316 -2.74 17.46 -1.99
CA GLN A 316 -2.01 16.86 -0.88
C GLN A 316 -2.05 17.74 0.39
N LEU A 317 -1.93 19.07 0.25
CA LEU A 317 -2.12 19.98 1.39
C LEU A 317 -3.54 19.93 1.96
N ARG A 318 -4.56 19.74 1.11
CA ARG A 318 -5.95 19.51 1.56
C ARG A 318 -6.08 18.20 2.32
N VAL A 319 -5.42 17.13 1.87
CA VAL A 319 -5.38 15.84 2.57
C VAL A 319 -4.78 15.99 3.97
N PHE A 320 -3.65 16.69 4.10
CA PHE A 320 -3.04 16.99 5.40
C PHE A 320 -3.93 17.82 6.31
N ALA A 321 -4.59 18.85 5.76
CA ALA A 321 -5.54 19.65 6.52
C ALA A 321 -6.75 18.82 6.99
N ALA A 322 -7.31 17.98 6.11
CA ALA A 322 -8.45 17.12 6.42
C ALA A 322 -8.13 16.13 7.54
N LEU A 323 -6.95 15.50 7.51
CA LEU A 323 -6.52 14.57 8.57
C LEU A 323 -6.48 15.23 9.94
N MET A 324 -6.06 16.50 10.00
CA MET A 324 -5.93 17.25 11.26
C MET A 324 -7.27 17.74 11.82
N ILE A 325 -8.27 17.98 10.98
CA ILE A 325 -9.58 18.51 11.42
C ILE A 325 -10.69 17.47 11.48
N ASP A 326 -10.57 16.39 10.70
CA ASP A 326 -11.64 15.43 10.47
C ASP A 326 -11.09 14.02 10.18
N GLY A 327 -10.12 13.59 10.99
CA GLY A 327 -9.60 12.22 10.99
C GLY A 327 -10.71 11.19 11.29
N GLY A 328 -10.66 10.04 10.63
CA GLY A 328 -11.77 9.08 10.65
C GLY A 328 -11.92 8.24 11.91
N TYR A 329 -10.84 8.07 12.71
CA TYR A 329 -10.79 7.34 13.99
C TYR A 329 -11.76 6.15 14.08
N ARG A 330 -11.65 5.21 13.15
CA ARG A 330 -12.61 4.10 12.97
C ARG A 330 -12.30 2.93 13.91
N GLU A 331 -13.35 2.23 14.34
CA GLU A 331 -13.23 1.09 15.26
C GLU A 331 -12.42 -0.07 14.65
N GLN A 332 -12.49 -0.26 13.33
CA GLN A 332 -11.66 -1.24 12.62
C GLN A 332 -10.16 -0.98 12.81
N GLY A 333 -9.72 0.28 12.75
CA GLY A 333 -8.31 0.64 12.97
C GLY A 333 -7.88 0.40 14.41
N LYS A 334 -8.76 0.70 15.37
CA LYS A 334 -8.54 0.41 16.79
C LYS A 334 -8.42 -1.10 17.06
N SER A 335 -9.37 -1.90 16.58
CA SER A 335 -9.34 -3.36 16.73
C SER A 335 -8.09 -3.97 16.13
N PHE A 336 -7.72 -3.55 14.91
CA PHE A 336 -6.49 -3.97 14.26
C PHE A 336 -5.24 -3.62 15.10
N THR A 337 -5.19 -2.42 15.68
CA THR A 337 -4.04 -1.98 16.46
C THR A 337 -3.93 -2.74 17.79
N LEU A 338 -5.06 -2.93 18.49
CA LEU A 338 -5.09 -3.69 19.74
C LEU A 338 -4.64 -5.13 19.52
N GLN A 339 -4.98 -5.71 18.38
CA GLN A 339 -4.54 -7.03 18.01
C GLN A 339 -3.04 -7.11 17.69
N MET A 340 -2.51 -6.16 16.89
CA MET A 340 -1.07 -6.07 16.66
C MET A 340 -0.30 -5.93 17.98
N LEU A 341 -0.80 -5.09 18.89
CA LEU A 341 -0.21 -4.91 20.21
C LEU A 341 -0.28 -6.17 21.08
N SER A 342 -1.42 -6.87 21.09
CA SER A 342 -1.56 -8.13 21.81
C SER A 342 -0.56 -9.16 21.31
N ASN A 343 -0.46 -9.32 19.98
CA ASN A 343 0.48 -10.24 19.36
C ASN A 343 1.92 -9.89 19.72
N TYR A 344 2.31 -8.61 19.63
CA TYR A 344 3.64 -8.14 20.00
C TYR A 344 3.96 -8.38 21.48
N LEU A 345 3.03 -8.06 22.39
CA LEU A 345 3.23 -8.25 23.84
C LEU A 345 3.34 -9.72 24.24
N GLU A 346 2.78 -10.63 23.44
CA GLU A 346 2.92 -12.06 23.65
C GLU A 346 4.23 -12.62 23.10
N THR A 347 4.80 -12.02 22.04
CA THR A 347 6.00 -12.55 21.36
C THR A 347 7.29 -11.79 21.65
N TYR A 348 7.25 -10.58 22.23
CA TYR A 348 8.47 -9.74 22.38
C TYR A 348 9.57 -10.39 23.23
N GLN A 349 9.23 -11.40 24.04
CA GLN A 349 10.19 -12.17 24.84
C GLN A 349 10.84 -13.33 24.08
N GLU A 350 10.37 -13.63 22.87
CA GLU A 350 10.83 -14.76 22.06
C GLU A 350 12.06 -14.43 21.21
N SER A 351 12.42 -13.15 21.07
CA SER A 351 13.68 -12.72 20.43
C SER A 351 14.48 -11.75 21.30
N PRO A 352 15.82 -11.94 21.44
CA PRO A 352 16.69 -10.99 22.14
C PRO A 352 16.60 -9.55 21.59
N GLU A 353 16.39 -9.40 20.29
CA GLU A 353 16.26 -8.12 19.60
C GLU A 353 15.00 -7.36 20.03
N GLU A 354 13.87 -8.04 20.21
CA GLU A 354 12.62 -7.43 20.68
C GLU A 354 12.68 -7.08 22.17
N VAL A 355 13.34 -7.89 22.99
CA VAL A 355 13.59 -7.57 24.42
C VAL A 355 14.46 -6.32 24.57
N GLN A 356 15.43 -6.11 23.66
CA GLN A 356 16.26 -4.90 23.67
C GLN A 356 15.48 -3.65 23.26
N ALA A 357 14.50 -3.76 22.35
CA ALA A 357 13.68 -2.63 21.92
C ALA A 357 12.71 -2.09 23.01
N VAL A 358 12.46 -2.89 24.05
CA VAL A 358 11.56 -2.55 25.17
C VAL A 358 12.28 -1.86 26.34
N ASN A 359 13.60 -2.06 26.48
CA ASN A 359 14.44 -1.41 27.50
C ASN A 359 15.02 -0.09 27.00
#